data_AF-A0A2K6SUH1-F1
#
_entry.id   AF-A0A2K6SUH1-F1
#
_cell.length_a   1.000
_cell.length_b   1.000
_cell.length_c   1.000
_cell.angle_alpha   90.00
_cell.angle_beta   90.00
_cell.angle_gamma   90.00
#
_symmetry.space_group_name_H-M   'P 1'
#
loop_
_entity.id
_entity.type
_entity.pdbx_description
1 polymer ?
#
loop_
_entity_poly.entity_id
_entity_poly.type
_entity_poly.pdbx_seq_one_letter_code
_entity_poly.pdbx_strand_id
1 'polypeptide(L)'
;MLPLSFSLINFGKYHPGYFGKVGMRHYHLKRNQSFCPTVNLDKLWTLVSEQTWVNAAKNKTGAASIIDVVQSGYYKVLGKGKLPKQPVIVKAKFFGRRAEEKIKGVGGPRAPGPEAKKKKPQ
;
A
#
# COMPACT_ATOMS: atom_id res chain seq x y z
N MET A 1 -41.91 32.94 -14.77
CA MET A 1 -41.06 31.84 -14.24
C MET A 1 -40.68 30.94 -15.41
N LEU A 2 -39.41 30.93 -15.82
CA LEU A 2 -38.95 30.00 -16.86
C LEU A 2 -38.88 28.57 -16.28
N PRO A 3 -39.27 27.53 -17.04
CA PRO A 3 -39.15 26.15 -16.58
C PRO A 3 -37.67 25.81 -16.47
N LEU A 4 -37.21 25.51 -15.24
CA LEU A 4 -35.90 24.90 -15.02
C LEU A 4 -35.83 23.62 -15.87
N SER A 5 -34.85 23.54 -16.76
CA SER A 5 -34.67 22.39 -17.64
C SER A 5 -34.56 21.11 -16.80
N PHE A 6 -35.35 20.09 -17.15
CA PHE A 6 -35.42 18.80 -16.44
C PHE A 6 -34.03 18.20 -16.15
N SER A 7 -33.08 18.39 -17.07
CA SER A 7 -31.69 17.97 -16.92
C SER A 7 -30.97 18.65 -15.75
N LEU A 8 -31.18 19.95 -15.50
CA LEU A 8 -30.54 20.68 -14.41
C LEU A 8 -30.96 20.13 -13.03
N ILE A 9 -32.22 19.74 -12.90
CA ILE A 9 -32.78 19.11 -11.68
C ILE A 9 -32.13 17.75 -11.44
N ASN A 10 -31.96 16.96 -12.51
CA ASN A 10 -31.29 15.66 -12.43
C ASN A 10 -29.81 15.80 -12.04
N PHE A 11 -29.06 16.71 -12.67
CA PHE A 11 -27.64 16.94 -12.35
C PHE A 11 -27.44 17.53 -10.95
N GLY A 12 -28.32 18.40 -10.48
CA GLY A 12 -28.28 18.93 -9.11
C GLY A 12 -28.53 17.85 -8.04
N LYS A 13 -29.37 16.85 -8.34
CA LYS A 13 -29.73 15.79 -7.37
C LYS A 13 -28.75 14.61 -7.39
N TYR A 14 -28.33 14.14 -8.56
CA TYR A 14 -27.57 12.90 -8.70
C TYR A 14 -26.08 13.11 -8.96
N HIS A 15 -25.67 14.32 -9.37
CA HIS A 15 -24.27 14.64 -9.66
C HIS A 15 -23.83 15.95 -9.00
N PRO A 16 -23.90 16.05 -7.65
CA PRO A 16 -23.41 17.23 -6.94
C PRO A 16 -21.90 17.38 -7.21
N GLY A 17 -21.48 18.59 -7.59
CA GLY A 17 -20.08 18.90 -7.92
C GLY A 17 -19.69 18.68 -9.40
N TYR A 18 -20.63 18.30 -10.27
CA TYR A 18 -20.39 18.20 -11.71
C TYR A 18 -20.04 19.55 -12.34
N PHE A 19 -20.74 20.62 -11.92
CA PHE A 19 -20.43 21.98 -12.34
C PHE A 19 -19.46 22.65 -11.36
N GLY A 20 -18.42 23.27 -11.90
CA GLY A 20 -17.38 23.96 -11.13
C GLY A 20 -15.97 23.53 -11.52
N LYS A 21 -14.97 24.34 -11.18
CA LYS A 21 -13.55 24.00 -11.31
C LYS A 21 -13.00 23.69 -9.92
N VAL A 22 -12.36 22.53 -9.74
CA VAL A 22 -11.81 22.07 -8.46
C VAL A 22 -10.34 21.67 -8.62
N GLY A 23 -9.51 22.08 -7.67
CA GLY A 23 -8.11 21.66 -7.58
C GLY A 23 -7.17 22.34 -8.59
N MET A 24 -5.90 21.95 -8.54
CA MET A 24 -4.84 22.46 -9.42
C MET A 24 -4.67 21.58 -10.66
N ARG A 25 -4.46 22.19 -11.83
CA ARG A 25 -4.21 21.44 -13.07
C ARG A 25 -2.77 20.91 -13.10
N HIS A 26 -2.61 19.60 -13.22
CA HIS A 26 -1.30 18.95 -13.40
C HIS A 26 -1.04 18.72 -14.90
N TYR A 27 -0.19 19.56 -15.49
CA TYR A 27 0.24 19.43 -16.89
C TYR A 27 1.27 18.29 -17.04
N HIS A 28 1.24 17.58 -18.18
CA HIS A 28 2.15 16.46 -18.49
C HIS A 28 2.20 15.37 -17.40
N LEU A 29 1.04 14.95 -16.90
CA LEU A 29 0.91 13.92 -15.88
C LEU A 29 1.57 12.59 -16.32
N LYS A 30 2.70 12.23 -15.69
CA LYS A 30 3.37 10.94 -15.85
C LYS A 30 2.89 9.96 -14.79
N ARG A 31 1.97 9.05 -15.16
CA ARG A 31 1.37 8.06 -14.23
C ARG A 31 2.39 7.14 -13.55
N ASN A 32 3.51 6.85 -14.21
CA ASN A 32 4.56 5.98 -13.66
C ASN A 32 5.25 6.59 -12.43
N GLN A 33 5.27 7.93 -12.30
CA GLN A 33 5.92 8.60 -11.17
C GLN A 33 5.10 8.53 -9.87
N SER A 34 3.77 8.41 -10.00
CA SER A 34 2.82 8.24 -8.90
C SER A 34 2.44 6.77 -8.68
N PHE A 35 2.99 5.84 -9.46
CA PHE A 35 2.73 4.42 -9.31
C PHE A 35 3.28 3.92 -7.96
N CYS A 36 2.36 3.67 -7.02
CA CYS A 36 2.67 3.20 -5.68
C CYS A 36 1.59 2.22 -5.21
N PRO A 37 1.56 1.01 -5.78
CA PRO A 37 0.67 -0.06 -5.31
C PRO A 37 0.96 -0.38 -3.85
N THR A 38 -0.12 -0.53 -3.08
CA THR A 38 -0.08 -0.74 -1.62
C THR A 38 -0.51 -2.15 -1.24
N VAL A 39 0.15 -2.73 -0.24
CA VAL A 39 -0.25 -3.99 0.39
C VAL A 39 -0.40 -3.79 1.89
N ASN A 40 -1.29 -4.55 2.53
CA ASN A 40 -1.43 -4.56 3.97
C ASN A 40 -0.76 -5.79 4.61
N LEU A 41 -0.50 -5.74 5.91
CA LEU A 41 0.12 -6.84 6.65
C LEU A 41 -0.70 -8.14 6.60
N ASP A 42 -2.04 -8.05 6.55
CA ASP A 42 -2.93 -9.22 6.44
C ASP A 42 -2.68 -10.06 5.19
N LYS A 43 -2.25 -9.42 4.09
CA LYS A 43 -2.02 -10.08 2.80
C LYS A 43 -0.56 -10.46 2.54
N LEU A 44 0.35 -10.24 3.49
CA LEU A 44 1.76 -10.58 3.27
C LEU A 44 1.96 -12.09 3.10
N TRP A 45 1.19 -12.90 3.84
CA TRP A 45 1.29 -14.36 3.78
C TRP A 45 0.70 -14.97 2.51
N THR A 46 -0.21 -14.27 1.83
CA THR A 46 -0.71 -14.72 0.53
C THR A 46 0.31 -14.52 -0.60
N LEU A 47 1.37 -13.73 -0.36
CA LEU A 47 2.46 -13.54 -1.33
C LEU A 47 3.54 -14.62 -1.23
N VAL A 48 3.50 -15.44 -0.18
CA VAL A 48 4.48 -16.49 0.10
C VAL A 48 3.87 -17.82 -0.33
N SER A 49 4.67 -18.72 -0.90
CA SER A 49 4.17 -20.06 -1.24
C SER A 49 3.90 -20.88 0.02
N GLU A 50 2.92 -21.79 -0.03
CA GLU A 50 2.56 -22.63 1.12
C GLU A 50 3.77 -23.42 1.67
N GLN A 51 4.67 -23.84 0.79
CA GLN A 51 5.91 -24.52 1.18
C GLN A 51 6.82 -23.64 2.02
N THR A 52 7.01 -22.37 1.64
CA THR A 52 7.82 -21.43 2.43
C THR A 52 7.13 -21.09 3.73
N TRP A 53 5.80 -21.02 3.76
CA TRP A 53 5.02 -20.80 4.98
C TRP A 53 5.14 -21.96 5.98
N VAL A 54 5.00 -23.20 5.52
CA VAL A 54 5.14 -24.41 6.37
C VAL A 54 6.57 -24.55 6.90
N ASN A 55 7.57 -24.26 6.07
CA ASN A 55 8.98 -24.29 6.48
C ASN A 55 9.29 -23.19 7.50
N ALA A 56 8.67 -22.01 7.34
CA ALA A 56 8.76 -20.92 8.29
C ALA A 56 8.16 -21.34 9.65
N ALA A 57 6.98 -21.97 9.65
CA ALA A 57 6.32 -22.40 10.89
C ALA A 57 7.11 -23.51 11.63
N LYS A 58 7.83 -24.35 10.90
CA LYS A 58 8.65 -25.46 11.44
C LYS A 58 9.99 -24.98 12.01
N ASN A 59 10.60 -23.96 11.41
CA ASN A 59 11.92 -23.47 11.81
C ASN A 59 11.83 -22.43 12.94
N LYS A 60 11.88 -22.89 14.20
CA LYS A 60 11.99 -22.02 15.39
C LYS A 60 13.38 -21.37 15.56
N THR A 61 14.38 -21.84 14.82
CA THR A 61 15.82 -21.63 15.11
C THR A 61 16.46 -20.40 14.45
N GLY A 62 15.67 -19.38 14.09
CA GLY A 62 16.21 -18.04 13.76
C GLY A 62 16.31 -17.67 12.28
N ALA A 63 16.01 -18.57 11.34
CA ALA A 63 15.91 -18.22 9.93
C ALA A 63 14.55 -17.57 9.62
N ALA A 64 14.49 -16.24 9.71
CA ALA A 64 13.28 -15.48 9.39
C ALA A 64 12.97 -15.52 7.88
N SER A 65 11.70 -15.72 7.52
CA SER A 65 11.27 -15.67 6.12
C SER A 65 11.42 -14.28 5.55
N ILE A 66 12.02 -14.19 4.37
CA ILE A 66 12.18 -12.94 3.62
C ILE A 66 11.00 -12.82 2.66
N ILE A 67 10.16 -11.81 2.86
CA ILE A 67 9.06 -11.47 1.95
C ILE A 67 9.48 -10.27 1.13
N ASP A 68 9.75 -10.49 -0.16
CA ASP A 68 9.99 -9.42 -1.12
C ASP A 68 8.69 -8.97 -1.78
N VAL A 69 8.20 -7.83 -1.32
CA VAL A 69 6.94 -7.28 -1.80
C VAL A 69 7.12 -6.53 -3.12
N VAL A 70 8.35 -6.10 -3.44
CA VAL A 70 8.69 -5.40 -4.68
C VAL A 70 8.64 -6.37 -5.85
N GLN A 71 9.13 -7.59 -5.66
CA GLN A 71 9.01 -8.66 -6.65
C GLN A 71 7.55 -9.01 -6.95
N SER A 72 6.69 -8.90 -5.93
CA SER A 72 5.24 -9.09 -6.05
C SER A 72 4.51 -7.88 -6.65
N GLY A 73 5.23 -6.82 -7.06
CA GLY A 73 4.66 -5.64 -7.69
C GLY A 73 4.10 -4.58 -6.74
N TYR A 74 4.37 -4.66 -5.43
CA TYR A 74 3.92 -3.67 -4.44
C TYR A 74 5.07 -2.82 -3.91
N TYR A 75 4.83 -1.52 -3.73
CA TYR A 75 5.88 -0.58 -3.31
C TYR A 75 5.72 -0.09 -1.87
N LYS A 76 4.50 -0.09 -1.33
CA LYS A 76 4.21 0.43 0.01
C LYS A 76 3.47 -0.59 0.87
N VAL A 77 3.98 -0.81 2.08
CA VAL A 77 3.34 -1.68 3.09
C VAL A 77 2.61 -0.83 4.12
N LEU A 78 1.35 -1.19 4.39
CA LEU A 78 0.45 -0.53 5.33
C LEU A 78 0.09 -1.46 6.50
N GLY A 79 -0.22 -0.87 7.65
CA GLY A 79 -0.33 -1.58 8.92
C GLY A 79 -1.70 -2.18 9.24
N LYS A 80 -2.59 -2.40 8.26
CA LYS A 80 -3.88 -3.08 8.51
C LYS A 80 -3.62 -4.58 8.76
N GLY A 81 -4.38 -5.18 9.68
CA GLY A 81 -4.24 -6.60 10.05
C GLY A 81 -3.27 -6.85 11.22
N LYS A 82 -3.14 -8.13 11.57
CA LYS A 82 -2.20 -8.63 12.58
C LYS A 82 -1.22 -9.59 11.91
N LEU A 83 0.05 -9.47 12.29
CA LEU A 83 1.07 -10.47 11.93
C LEU A 83 1.05 -11.59 12.98
N PRO A 84 1.34 -12.85 12.58
CA PRO A 84 1.62 -13.90 13.54
C PRO A 84 2.86 -13.55 14.36
N LYS A 85 3.05 -14.17 15.53
CA LYS A 85 4.20 -13.92 16.44
C LYS A 85 5.55 -14.40 15.88
N GLN A 86 5.61 -14.80 14.61
CA GLN A 86 6.80 -15.33 13.99
C GLN A 86 7.61 -14.20 13.33
N PRO A 87 8.93 -14.13 13.52
CA PRO A 87 9.76 -13.08 12.92
C PRO A 87 9.76 -13.16 11.39
N VAL A 88 9.53 -12.02 10.74
CA VAL A 88 9.49 -11.88 9.27
C VAL A 88 10.32 -10.68 8.84
N ILE A 89 11.11 -10.85 7.78
CA ILE A 89 11.85 -9.77 7.14
C ILE A 89 11.06 -9.31 5.93
N VAL A 90 10.60 -8.06 5.92
CA VAL A 90 9.84 -7.49 4.80
C VAL A 90 10.72 -6.51 4.02
N LYS A 91 10.87 -6.75 2.71
CA LYS A 91 11.56 -5.86 1.76
C LYS A 91 10.54 -5.03 0.99
N ALA A 92 10.56 -3.72 1.17
CA ALA A 92 9.73 -2.79 0.38
C ALA A 92 10.38 -1.41 0.24
N LYS A 93 9.85 -0.59 -0.69
CA LYS A 93 10.33 0.79 -0.89
C LYS A 93 9.85 1.71 0.23
N PHE A 94 8.55 1.64 0.57
CA PHE A 94 7.92 2.49 1.59
C PHE A 94 7.16 1.66 2.63
N PHE A 95 7.14 2.14 3.86
CA PHE A 95 6.36 1.56 4.94
C PHE A 95 5.56 2.66 5.63
N GLY A 96 4.32 2.37 6.01
CA GLY A 96 3.57 3.21 6.93
C GLY A 96 4.08 3.02 8.37
N ARG A 97 4.05 4.08 9.18
CA ARG A 97 4.49 4.06 10.58
C ARG A 97 3.92 2.87 11.38
N ARG A 98 2.60 2.67 11.33
CA ARG A 98 1.91 1.54 12.00
C ARG A 98 2.39 0.17 11.51
N ALA A 99 2.82 0.07 10.25
CA ALA A 99 3.32 -1.18 9.69
C ALA A 99 4.70 -1.50 10.26
N GLU A 100 5.57 -0.49 10.37
CA GLU A 100 6.89 -0.64 10.98
C GLU A 100 6.81 -1.02 12.45
N GLU A 101 5.96 -0.34 13.22
CA GLU A 101 5.77 -0.62 14.65
C GLU A 101 5.34 -2.08 14.87
N LYS A 102 4.43 -2.60 14.03
CA LYS A 102 3.99 -4.00 14.10
C LYS A 102 5.06 -5.00 13.67
N ILE A 103 5.80 -4.71 12.60
CA ILE A 103 6.88 -5.61 12.12
C ILE A 103 8.01 -5.67 13.16
N LYS A 104 8.40 -4.52 13.73
CA LYS A 104 9.36 -4.45 14.84
C LYS A 104 8.87 -5.17 16.09
N GLY A 105 7.58 -5.04 16.43
CA GLY A 105 6.96 -5.74 17.56
C GLY A 105 6.97 -7.27 17.45
N VAL A 106 7.12 -7.80 16.24
CA VAL A 106 7.24 -9.25 15.96
C VAL A 106 8.70 -9.70 15.88
N GLY A 107 9.66 -8.78 16.06
CA GLY A 107 11.10 -9.07 15.95
C GLY A 107 11.62 -9.11 14.51
N GLY A 108 10.82 -8.65 13.55
CA GLY A 108 11.20 -8.58 12.15
C GLY A 108 11.96 -7.29 11.81
N PRO A 109 13.15 -7.34 11.19
CA PRO A 109 13.78 -6.15 10.63
C PRO A 109 13.09 -5.69 9.33
N ARG A 110 13.00 -4.38 9.13
CA ARG A 110 12.65 -3.75 7.84
C ARG A 110 13.90 -3.71 6.97
N ALA A 111 13.83 -4.26 5.76
CA ALA A 111 14.88 -4.10 4.77
C ALA A 111 14.45 -3.07 3.70
N PRO A 112 15.22 -1.98 3.48
CA PRO A 112 14.98 -1.11 2.35
C PRO A 112 15.26 -1.86 1.03
N GLY A 113 14.31 -1.82 0.10
CA GLY A 113 14.53 -2.33 -1.26
C GLY A 113 15.53 -1.45 -2.05
N PRO A 114 15.96 -1.91 -3.25
CA PRO A 114 17.03 -1.28 -4.04
C PRO A 114 16.79 0.18 -4.48
N GLU A 115 15.60 0.75 -4.24
CA GLU A 115 15.29 2.15 -4.57
C GLU A 115 14.64 2.91 -3.41
N ALA A 116 15.17 2.78 -2.19
CA ALA A 116 14.83 3.69 -1.10
C ALA A 116 15.48 5.09 -1.29
N LYS A 117 15.41 5.69 -2.48
CA LYS A 117 15.79 7.09 -2.68
C LYS A 117 14.70 7.95 -2.05
N LYS A 118 15.06 8.65 -0.97
CA LYS A 118 14.29 9.71 -0.33
C LYS A 118 13.71 10.65 -1.41
N LYS A 119 12.45 10.45 -1.82
CA LYS A 119 11.68 11.53 -2.44
C LYS A 119 11.45 12.54 -1.32
N LYS A 120 12.28 13.59 -1.27
CA LYS A 120 11.99 14.79 -0.45
C LYS A 120 10.55 15.21 -0.78
N PRO A 121 9.75 15.62 0.21
CA PRO A 121 8.53 16.35 -0.10
C PRO A 121 8.95 17.58 -0.93
N GLN A 122 8.35 17.75 -2.11
CA GLN A 122 8.22 19.08 -2.67
C GLN A 122 7.24 19.85 -1.78
#